data_AF-A0A6V7IYN7-F1
#
_entry.id   AF-A0A6V7IYN7-F1
#
_cell.length_a   1.000
_cell.length_b   1.000
_cell.length_c   1.000
_cell.angle_alpha   90.00
_cell.angle_beta   90.00
_cell.angle_gamma   90.00
#
_symmetry.space_group_name_H-M   'P 1'
#
loop_
_entity.id
_entity.type
_entity.pdbx_description
1 polymer ?
#
loop_
_entity_poly.entity_id
_entity_poly.type
_entity_poly.pdbx_seq_one_letter_code
_entity_poly.pdbx_strand_id
1 'polypeptide(L)' 'MQTFTIDLNNCGSMVLDVLIHIKAKHDPTLAFRRSCREGICGSCAMNINGVNTLACIT' A
#
# COMPACT_ATOMS: atom_id res chain seq x y z
N MET A 1 -11.31 12.21 -2.52
CA MET A 1 -11.05 11.00 -1.71
C MET A 1 -11.80 9.86 -2.36
N GLN A 2 -11.11 8.79 -2.75
CA GLN A 2 -11.73 7.58 -3.29
C GLN A 2 -11.65 6.47 -2.24
N THR A 3 -12.68 5.61 -2.19
CA THR A 3 -12.79 4.54 -1.21
C THR A 3 -12.78 3.20 -1.92
N PHE A 4 -11.92 2.28 -1.47
CA PHE A 4 -11.82 0.92 -1.98
C PHE A 4 -12.09 -0.07 -0.85
N THR A 5 -12.93 -1.07 -1.11
CA THR A 5 -13.22 -2.15 -0.15
C THR A 5 -12.45 -3.38 -0.57
N ILE A 6 -11.63 -3.95 0.33
CA ILE A 6 -10.76 -5.08 0.04
C ILE A 6 -10.96 -6.18 1.07
N ASP A 7 -10.99 -7.42 0.61
CA ASP A 7 -10.99 -8.59 1.45
C ASP A 7 -9.56 -8.92 1.91
N LEU A 8 -9.32 -8.85 3.22
CA LEU A 8 -8.00 -9.08 3.81
C LEU A 8 -7.54 -10.55 3.73
N ASN A 9 -8.43 -11.51 3.48
CA ASN A 9 -8.02 -12.92 3.31
C ASN A 9 -7.34 -13.16 1.96
N ASN A 10 -7.59 -12.29 0.98
CA ASN A 10 -7.05 -12.37 -0.37
C ASN A 10 -5.88 -11.39 -0.63
N CYS A 11 -5.34 -10.78 0.42
CA CYS A 11 -4.28 -9.79 0.35
C CYS A 11 -3.20 -10.06 1.42
N GLY A 12 -2.00 -9.53 1.20
CA GLY A 12 -0.93 -9.60 2.21
C GLY A 12 -1.27 -8.74 3.44
N SER A 13 -0.53 -8.95 4.53
CA SER A 13 -0.75 -8.21 5.78
C SER A 13 -0.30 -6.76 5.73
N MET A 14 0.51 -6.38 4.73
CA MET A 14 1.08 -5.04 4.62
C MET A 14 0.17 -4.10 3.82
N VAL A 15 0.14 -2.82 4.20
CA VAL A 15 -0.57 -1.77 3.45
C VAL A 15 -0.06 -1.66 2.02
N LEU A 16 1.23 -1.93 1.78
CA LEU A 16 1.78 -1.98 0.43
C LEU A 16 1.13 -3.07 -0.43
N ASP A 17 0.82 -4.24 0.13
CA ASP A 17 0.17 -5.33 -0.61
C ASP A 17 -1.27 -4.96 -0.97
N VAL A 18 -1.97 -4.28 -0.06
CA VAL A 18 -3.30 -3.71 -0.29
C VAL A 18 -3.25 -2.73 -1.47
N LEU A 19 -2.29 -1.80 -1.49
CA LEU A 19 -2.13 -0.84 -2.60
C LEU A 19 -1.81 -1.52 -3.94
N ILE A 20 -1.00 -2.57 -3.93
CA ILE A 20 -0.70 -3.37 -5.11
C ILE A 20 -1.98 -4.09 -5.60
N HIS A 21 -2.79 -4.62 -4.67
CA HIS A 21 -4.04 -5.29 -5.00
C HIS A 21 -5.04 -4.33 -5.64
N ILE A 22 -5.19 -3.12 -5.09
CA ILE A 22 -6.02 -2.06 -5.69
C ILE A 22 -5.54 -1.79 -7.11
N LYS A 23 -4.24 -1.54 -7.29
CA LYS A 23 -3.68 -1.21 -8.60
C LYS A 23 -3.89 -2.34 -9.62
N ALA A 24 -3.78 -3.59 -9.19
CA ALA A 24 -3.89 -4.74 -10.07
C ALA A 24 -5.34 -5.09 -10.45
N LYS A 25 -6.29 -4.98 -9.52
CA LYS A 25 -7.66 -5.52 -9.70
C LYS A 25 -8.76 -4.46 -9.78
N HIS A 26 -8.55 -3.28 -9.20
CA HIS A 26 -9.59 -2.26 -9.08
C HIS A 26 -9.30 -1.05 -9.97
N ASP A 27 -8.11 -0.46 -9.84
CA ASP A 27 -7.77 0.78 -10.54
C ASP A 27 -6.27 0.83 -10.94
N PRO A 28 -5.95 0.55 -12.21
CA PRO A 28 -4.58 0.60 -12.70
C PRO A 28 -3.99 2.02 -12.74
N THR A 29 -4.80 3.08 -12.61
CA THR A 29 -4.33 4.47 -12.59
C THR A 29 -3.71 4.87 -11.26
N LEU A 30 -3.95 4.11 -10.18
CA LEU A 30 -3.35 4.35 -8.87
C LEU A 30 -1.82 4.30 -8.95
N ALA A 31 -1.15 5.41 -8.63
CA ALA A 31 0.30 5.54 -8.68
C ALA A 31 0.88 5.73 -7.28
N PHE A 32 1.85 4.89 -6.92
CA PHE A 32 2.60 4.97 -5.66
C PHE A 32 4.04 4.52 -5.89
N ARG A 33 4.95 4.98 -5.03
CA ARG A 33 6.37 4.62 -5.10
C ARG A 33 6.64 3.42 -4.19
N ARG A 34 7.42 2.46 -4.70
CA ARG A 34 7.84 1.25 -3.97
C ARG A 34 9.14 0.71 -4.57
N SER A 35 10.02 0.17 -3.73
CA SER A 35 11.29 -0.43 -4.15
C SER A 35 11.63 -1.69 -3.33
N CYS A 36 12.26 -1.53 -2.17
CA CYS A 36 12.86 -2.59 -1.35
C CYS A 36 11.89 -3.53 -0.61
N ARG A 37 10.68 -3.09 -0.27
CA ARG A 37 9.67 -3.87 0.51
C ARG A 37 10.06 -4.32 1.93
N GLU A 38 11.23 -3.95 2.42
CA GLU A 38 11.76 -4.38 3.73
C GLU A 38 12.06 -3.19 4.67
N GLY A 39 11.55 -2.00 4.34
CA GLY A 39 11.66 -0.81 5.20
C GLY A 39 12.97 -0.02 5.09
N ILE A 40 13.94 -0.45 4.26
CA ILE A 40 15.28 0.16 4.21
C ILE A 40 15.35 1.43 3.34
N CYS A 41 14.68 1.41 2.19
CA CYS A 41 14.82 2.43 1.14
C CYS A 41 13.93 3.66 1.30
N GLY A 42 12.98 3.65 2.24
CA GLY A 42 12.04 4.76 2.47
C GLY A 42 11.09 5.11 1.31
N SER A 43 11.11 4.38 0.19
CA SER A 43 10.40 4.78 -1.05
C SER A 43 8.87 4.74 -0.94
N CYS A 44 8.33 4.06 0.07
CA CYS A 44 6.88 3.89 0.31
C CYS A 44 6.42 4.63 1.58
N ALA A 45 7.07 5.73 1.92
CA ALA A 45 6.64 6.62 2.99
C ALA A 45 5.31 7.30 2.63
N MET A 46 4.31 7.16 3.49
CA MET A 46 3.01 7.77 3.34
C MET A 46 2.33 7.94 4.71
N ASN A 47 1.30 8.77 4.76
CA ASN A 47 0.48 8.91 5.96
C ASN A 47 -0.57 7.79 5.99
N ILE A 48 -0.54 6.95 7.03
CA ILE A 48 -1.46 5.84 7.24
C ILE A 48 -2.12 6.07 8.60
N ASN A 49 -3.44 6.23 8.62
CA ASN A 49 -4.22 6.51 9.82
C ASN A 49 -3.69 7.68 10.68
N GLY A 50 -3.19 8.74 10.02
CA GLY A 50 -2.66 9.92 10.70
C GLY A 50 -1.18 9.84 11.07
N VAL A 51 -0.55 8.67 10.95
CA VAL A 51 0.87 8.46 11.27
C VAL A 51 1.70 8.35 9.99
N ASN A 52 2.80 9.10 9.91
CA ASN A 52 3.75 8.97 8.82
C ASN A 52 4.58 7.70 9.04
N THR A 53 4.38 6.69 8.20
CA THR A 53 5.05 5.40 8.28
C THR A 53 5.37 4.85 6.89
N LEU A 54 6.05 3.72 6.84
CA LEU A 54 6.37 3.01 5.60
C LEU A 54 5.32 1.93 5.35
N ALA A 55 4.66 1.98 4.19
CA ALA A 55 3.59 1.03 3.86
C ALA A 55 4.04 -0.43 3.75
N CYS A 56 5.34 -0.70 3.61
CA CYS A 56 5.87 -2.07 3.53
C CYS A 56 6.14 -2.75 4.87
N ILE A 57 6.01 -2.04 5.99
CA ILE A 57 6.21 -2.61 7.35
C ILE A 57 5.02 -2.31 8.26
N THR A 58 3.96 -1.75 7.68
CA THR A 58 2.68 -1.43 8.32
C THR A 58 1.63 -2.29 7.66
#